data_AF-A0A388P8P9-F1
#
_entry.id   AF-A0A388P8P9-F1
#
_cell.length_a   1.000
_cell.length_b   1.000
_cell.length_c   1.000
_cell.angle_alpha   90.00
_cell.angle_beta   90.00
_cell.angle_gamma   90.00
#
_symmetry.space_group_name_H-M   'P 1'
#
loop_
_entity.id
_entity.type
_entity.pdbx_description
1 polymer ?
#
loop_
_entity_poly.entity_id
_entity_poly.type
_entity_poly.pdbx_seq_one_letter_code
_entity_poly.pdbx_strand_id
1 'polypeptide(L)'
;PRTVVTRLRPNRLRPSEPPGAVAHSDRSQPRLVKAVLVTNDSSEPAQVVRSRLLKLLDSYVVESSRSGPAWFAIELAGAGRNAPLLSELAARHGAPDASIALILSCGPRAKYISYRELVTKEGGFRGEEAVTAGLIEVTEDKAAICYVTMGHGELGIEDALPERGMSLLSRQLRNRNFEVRQLNLATVAEVPRDAAMVLIAGPTTPFSASENARLKNYLYERNGRVLAMLDPVGSMALSRRWRTGRSSRPTLNFKSLTRRAARPTATSP
;
A
#
# COMPACT_ATOMS: atom_id res chain seq x y z
N PRO A 1 42.56 59.61 -24.72
CA PRO A 1 41.14 59.41 -25.13
C PRO A 1 40.79 57.92 -25.22
N ARG A 2 40.26 57.39 -24.10
CA ARG A 2 39.41 56.21 -23.90
C ARG A 2 39.89 54.83 -24.41
N THR A 3 40.64 54.17 -23.52
CA THR A 3 40.70 52.71 -23.34
C THR A 3 39.32 52.16 -22.97
N VAL A 4 38.80 51.19 -23.72
CA VAL A 4 37.58 50.44 -23.40
C VAL A 4 37.99 49.13 -22.72
N VAL A 5 37.73 49.04 -21.41
CA VAL A 5 37.92 47.82 -20.60
C VAL A 5 36.62 47.04 -20.60
N THR A 6 36.60 45.90 -21.29
CA THR A 6 35.49 44.95 -21.27
C THR A 6 35.54 44.15 -19.96
N ARG A 7 34.68 44.47 -18.98
CA ARG A 7 34.51 43.67 -17.76
C ARG A 7 33.74 42.39 -18.08
N LEU A 8 34.45 41.26 -18.15
CA LEU A 8 33.87 39.92 -18.05
C LEU A 8 33.25 39.76 -16.64
N ARG A 9 31.97 39.40 -16.57
CA ARG A 9 31.31 39.04 -15.31
C ARG A 9 31.84 37.67 -14.84
N PRO A 10 32.16 37.50 -13.54
CA PRO A 10 32.59 36.20 -13.04
C PRO A 10 31.41 35.23 -12.99
N ASN A 11 31.64 34.04 -13.52
CA ASN A 11 30.77 32.89 -13.51
C ASN A 11 30.55 32.45 -12.05
N ARG A 12 29.35 32.66 -11.48
CA ARG A 12 28.98 32.11 -10.17
C ARG A 12 28.79 30.61 -10.31
N LEU A 13 29.83 29.86 -9.98
CA LEU A 13 29.76 28.43 -9.65
C LEU A 13 28.70 28.24 -8.54
N ARG A 14 27.66 27.45 -8.81
CA ARG A 14 26.76 26.95 -7.75
C ARG A 14 27.56 25.96 -6.90
N PRO A 15 27.53 26.06 -5.56
CA PRO A 15 28.11 25.02 -4.73
C PRO A 15 27.32 23.71 -4.93
N SER A 16 28.05 22.62 -5.14
CA SER A 16 27.53 21.25 -5.19
C SER A 16 26.90 20.89 -3.84
N GLU A 17 25.61 20.57 -3.82
CA GLU A 17 24.92 20.04 -2.63
C GLU A 17 25.53 18.68 -2.21
N PRO A 18 25.67 18.40 -0.90
CA PRO A 18 26.16 17.12 -0.43
C PRO A 18 25.10 16.01 -0.64
N PRO A 19 25.51 14.77 -0.95
CA PRO A 19 24.58 13.67 -1.17
C PRO A 19 24.03 13.21 0.19
N GLY A 20 22.78 13.55 0.49
CA GLY A 20 22.12 13.12 1.73
C GLY A 20 20.93 13.95 2.21
N ALA A 21 20.53 15.01 1.51
CA ALA A 21 19.31 15.73 1.85
C ALA A 21 18.09 14.95 1.36
N VAL A 22 17.42 14.25 2.29
CA VAL A 22 16.07 13.73 2.08
C VAL A 22 15.18 14.93 1.77
N ALA A 23 14.71 15.02 0.52
CA ALA A 23 13.84 16.09 0.06
C ALA A 23 12.67 16.27 1.02
N HIS A 24 12.74 17.31 1.85
CA HIS A 24 11.57 17.77 2.59
C HIS A 24 10.64 18.34 1.53
N SER A 25 9.61 17.57 1.17
CA SER A 25 8.59 18.01 0.23
C SER A 25 8.04 19.34 0.70
N ASP A 26 8.20 20.36 -0.13
CA ASP A 26 7.71 21.72 0.06
C ASP A 26 6.24 21.70 0.50
N ARG A 27 5.97 22.13 1.74
CA ARG A 27 4.64 22.18 2.37
C ARG A 27 3.74 23.29 1.79
N SER A 28 4.22 24.08 0.82
CA SER A 28 3.56 25.32 0.38
C SER A 28 2.56 25.17 -0.77
N GLN A 29 2.52 24.02 -1.48
CA GLN A 29 1.52 23.81 -2.53
C GLN A 29 0.38 22.90 -2.03
N PRO A 30 -0.88 23.31 -2.17
CA PRO A 30 -2.02 22.47 -1.83
C PRO A 30 -1.94 21.21 -2.69
N ARG A 31 -1.86 20.05 -2.03
CA ARG A 31 -1.82 18.76 -2.70
C ARG A 31 -3.17 18.49 -3.34
N LEU A 32 -3.27 18.80 -4.63
CA LEU A 32 -4.48 18.55 -5.41
C LEU A 32 -4.72 17.04 -5.49
N VAL A 33 -5.82 16.61 -4.89
CA VAL A 33 -6.36 15.27 -5.06
C VAL A 33 -7.28 15.25 -6.27
N LYS A 34 -7.01 14.34 -7.20
CA LYS A 34 -7.86 14.05 -8.36
C LYS A 34 -8.66 12.78 -8.11
N ALA A 35 -9.98 12.90 -8.07
CA ALA A 35 -10.92 11.79 -8.03
C ALA A 35 -11.36 11.42 -9.45
N VAL A 36 -10.74 10.39 -10.01
CA VAL A 36 -11.01 9.90 -11.36
C VAL A 36 -12.06 8.80 -11.31
N LEU A 37 -13.30 9.11 -11.69
CA LEU A 37 -14.34 8.09 -11.83
C LEU A 37 -14.15 7.32 -13.13
N VAL A 38 -14.02 6.00 -13.00
CA VAL A 38 -13.84 5.09 -14.12
C VAL A 38 -15.19 4.73 -14.72
N THR A 39 -15.37 4.98 -16.01
CA THR A 39 -16.66 4.84 -16.69
C THR A 39 -16.78 3.64 -17.64
N ASN A 40 -15.92 2.63 -17.49
CA ASN A 40 -15.87 1.48 -18.39
C ASN A 40 -17.04 0.49 -18.19
N ASP A 41 -17.55 0.35 -16.98
CA ASP A 41 -18.72 -0.49 -16.69
C ASP A 41 -20.01 0.29 -16.95
N SER A 42 -20.84 -0.19 -17.87
CA SER A 42 -22.13 0.40 -18.24
C SER A 42 -23.34 -0.31 -17.63
N SER A 43 -23.15 -1.28 -16.74
CA SER A 43 -24.23 -2.02 -16.09
C SER A 43 -25.08 -1.12 -15.17
N GLU A 44 -26.38 -1.43 -15.04
CA GLU A 44 -27.31 -0.71 -14.16
C GLU A 44 -26.75 -0.55 -12.72
N PRO A 45 -26.21 -1.60 -12.06
CA PRO A 45 -25.67 -1.46 -10.71
C PRO A 45 -24.47 -0.51 -10.65
N ALA A 46 -23.58 -0.58 -11.65
CA ALA A 46 -22.42 0.30 -11.73
C ALA A 46 -22.82 1.77 -11.94
N GLN A 47 -23.88 2.02 -12.73
CA GLN A 47 -24.43 3.36 -12.93
C GLN A 47 -25.05 3.92 -11.63
N VAL A 48 -25.81 3.11 -10.89
CA VAL A 48 -26.40 3.51 -9.60
C VAL A 48 -25.31 3.88 -8.59
N VAL A 49 -24.27 3.05 -8.46
CA VAL A 49 -23.14 3.34 -7.57
C VAL A 49 -22.41 4.60 -8.02
N ARG A 50 -22.16 4.77 -9.32
CA ARG A 50 -21.49 5.96 -9.87
C ARG A 50 -22.27 7.24 -9.61
N SER A 51 -23.59 7.21 -9.76
CA SER A 51 -24.46 8.36 -9.47
C SER A 51 -24.37 8.78 -7.99
N ARG A 52 -24.42 7.81 -7.07
CA ARG A 52 -24.25 8.08 -5.63
C ARG A 52 -22.86 8.60 -5.31
N LEU A 53 -21.83 8.04 -5.94
CA LEU A 53 -20.46 8.45 -5.77
C LEU A 53 -20.22 9.87 -6.29
N LEU A 54 -20.76 10.24 -7.44
CA LEU A 54 -20.67 11.61 -7.96
C LEU A 54 -21.27 12.62 -6.98
N LYS A 55 -22.49 12.37 -6.49
CA LYS A 55 -23.13 13.23 -5.48
C LYS A 55 -22.30 13.38 -4.20
N LEU A 56 -21.65 12.29 -3.77
CA LEU A 56 -20.74 12.31 -2.64
C LEU A 56 -19.50 13.16 -2.96
N LEU A 57 -18.83 12.92 -4.08
CA LEU A 57 -17.61 13.65 -4.44
C LEU A 57 -17.87 15.14 -4.69
N ASP A 58 -19.04 15.51 -5.21
CA ASP A 58 -19.47 16.89 -5.36
C ASP A 58 -19.52 17.61 -4.00
N SER A 59 -19.95 16.93 -2.93
CA SER A 59 -19.92 17.53 -1.59
C SER A 59 -18.49 17.81 -1.11
N TYR A 60 -17.52 16.95 -1.44
CA TYR A 60 -16.09 17.19 -1.18
C TYR A 60 -15.55 18.38 -1.99
N VAL A 61 -15.94 18.51 -3.27
CA VAL A 61 -15.54 19.68 -4.08
C VAL A 61 -16.04 20.97 -3.46
N VAL A 62 -17.34 21.01 -3.11
CA VAL A 62 -17.96 22.16 -2.45
C VAL A 62 -17.24 22.49 -1.14
N GLU A 63 -16.99 21.50 -0.29
CA GLU A 63 -16.31 21.72 0.98
C GLU A 63 -14.85 22.16 0.81
N SER A 64 -14.15 21.61 -0.19
CA SER A 64 -12.77 21.99 -0.50
C SER A 64 -12.63 23.45 -0.94
N SER A 65 -13.64 23.97 -1.64
CA SER A 65 -13.67 25.35 -2.13
C SER A 65 -13.97 26.38 -1.04
N ARG A 66 -14.56 25.95 0.08
CA ARG A 66 -14.88 26.82 1.23
C ARG A 66 -13.68 27.13 2.12
N SER A 67 -12.72 26.22 2.18
CA SER A 67 -11.63 26.23 3.17
C SER A 67 -10.26 26.63 2.59
N GLY A 68 -10.20 27.17 1.37
CA GLY A 68 -8.95 27.61 0.74
C GLY A 68 -8.88 27.29 -0.76
N PRO A 69 -7.67 27.14 -1.34
CA PRO A 69 -7.50 26.69 -2.72
C PRO A 69 -8.18 25.33 -2.92
N ALA A 70 -8.88 25.13 -4.03
CA ALA A 70 -9.55 23.87 -4.35
C ALA A 70 -8.53 22.72 -4.38
N TRP A 71 -8.49 21.94 -3.30
CA TRP A 71 -7.57 20.82 -3.13
C TRP A 71 -8.16 19.50 -3.63
N PHE A 72 -9.41 19.50 -4.12
CA PHE A 72 -10.11 18.33 -4.61
C PHE A 72 -10.77 18.60 -5.96
N ALA A 73 -10.53 17.73 -6.94
CA ALA A 73 -11.11 17.83 -8.28
C ALA A 73 -11.64 16.47 -8.74
N ILE A 74 -12.73 16.49 -9.52
CA ILE A 74 -13.35 15.30 -10.09
C ILE A 74 -13.05 15.25 -11.57
N GLU A 75 -12.64 14.07 -12.05
CA GLU A 75 -12.39 13.78 -13.47
C GLU A 75 -13.16 12.53 -13.88
N LEU A 76 -13.70 12.52 -15.09
CA LEU A 76 -14.33 11.33 -15.68
C LEU A 76 -13.38 10.71 -16.69
N ALA A 77 -13.07 9.42 -16.53
CA ALA A 77 -12.20 8.74 -17.49
C ALA A 77 -12.69 7.33 -17.80
N GLY A 78 -12.51 6.91 -19.04
CA GLY A 78 -13.02 5.64 -19.55
C GLY A 78 -14.03 5.83 -20.69
N ALA A 79 -14.36 4.75 -21.38
CA ALA A 79 -15.21 4.77 -22.58
C ALA A 79 -14.80 5.87 -23.60
N GLY A 80 -13.49 6.03 -23.83
CA GLY A 80 -12.92 7.05 -24.74
C GLY A 80 -12.70 8.43 -24.12
N ARG A 81 -13.17 8.70 -22.89
CA ARG A 81 -12.92 9.95 -22.17
C ARG A 81 -11.60 9.94 -21.43
N ASN A 82 -10.87 11.05 -21.46
CA ASN A 82 -9.63 11.27 -20.72
C ASN A 82 -8.62 10.11 -20.82
N ALA A 83 -8.47 9.53 -22.02
CA ALA A 83 -7.53 8.44 -22.28
C ALA A 83 -6.06 8.74 -21.87
N PRO A 84 -5.53 9.96 -22.06
CA PRO A 84 -4.19 10.30 -21.57
C PRO A 84 -4.04 10.17 -20.05
N LEU A 85 -5.04 10.57 -19.28
CA LEU A 85 -5.03 10.48 -17.82
C LEU A 85 -5.02 9.02 -17.34
N LEU A 86 -5.86 8.17 -17.95
CA LEU A 86 -5.84 6.74 -17.64
C LEU A 86 -4.53 6.08 -18.05
N SER A 87 -3.95 6.48 -19.19
CA SER A 87 -2.66 5.97 -19.64
C SER A 87 -1.54 6.37 -18.67
N GLU A 88 -1.53 7.61 -18.18
CA GLU A 88 -0.59 8.07 -17.16
C GLU A 88 -0.72 7.28 -15.86
N LEU A 89 -1.95 7.14 -15.34
CA LEU A 89 -2.22 6.36 -14.12
C LEU A 89 -1.84 4.89 -14.31
N ALA A 90 -2.13 4.32 -15.48
CA ALA A 90 -1.78 2.94 -15.81
C ALA A 90 -0.27 2.72 -15.88
N ALA A 91 0.47 3.66 -16.48
CA ALA A 91 1.93 3.61 -16.57
C ALA A 91 2.59 3.65 -15.19
N ARG A 92 2.06 4.47 -14.27
CA ARG A 92 2.61 4.63 -12.91
C ARG A 92 2.18 3.53 -11.95
N HIS A 93 0.89 3.19 -11.94
CA HIS A 93 0.28 2.39 -10.87
C HIS A 93 -0.32 1.06 -11.34
N GLY A 94 -0.37 0.82 -12.64
CA GLY A 94 -1.05 -0.32 -13.26
C GLY A 94 -2.41 0.06 -13.81
N ALA A 95 -2.81 -0.58 -14.90
CA ALA A 95 -4.09 -0.32 -15.54
C ALA A 95 -5.25 -0.71 -14.61
N PRO A 96 -6.31 0.12 -14.49
CA PRO A 96 -7.51 -0.28 -13.76
C PRO A 96 -8.17 -1.45 -14.48
N ASP A 97 -8.54 -2.49 -13.72
CA ASP A 97 -9.43 -3.53 -14.23
C ASP A 97 -10.89 -3.04 -14.27
N ALA A 98 -11.78 -3.88 -14.83
CA ALA A 98 -13.19 -3.53 -15.01
C ALA A 98 -13.97 -3.37 -13.69
N SER A 99 -13.44 -3.84 -12.56
CA SER A 99 -14.07 -3.72 -11.25
C SER A 99 -13.80 -2.39 -10.55
N ILE A 100 -12.86 -1.60 -11.06
CA ILE A 100 -12.51 -0.30 -10.49
C ILE A 100 -13.57 0.74 -10.83
N ALA A 101 -14.08 1.41 -9.79
CA ALA A 101 -15.08 2.49 -9.91
C ALA A 101 -14.45 3.88 -9.78
N LEU A 102 -13.42 4.01 -8.95
CA LEU A 102 -12.81 5.29 -8.58
C LEU A 102 -11.31 5.12 -8.39
N ILE A 103 -10.55 6.10 -8.87
CA ILE A 103 -9.12 6.24 -8.59
C ILE A 103 -8.92 7.60 -7.92
N LEU A 104 -8.46 7.60 -6.67
CA LEU A 104 -8.00 8.81 -5.99
C LEU A 104 -6.50 8.95 -6.24
N SER A 105 -6.04 10.08 -6.78
CA SER A 105 -4.63 10.33 -7.05
C SER A 105 -4.16 11.64 -6.42
N CYS A 106 -2.98 11.61 -5.81
CA CYS A 106 -2.33 12.75 -5.18
C CYS A 106 -0.82 12.66 -5.43
N GLY A 107 -0.31 13.46 -6.37
CA GLY A 107 1.09 13.41 -6.79
C GLY A 107 1.53 12.00 -7.23
N PRO A 108 2.54 11.37 -6.61
CA PRO A 108 3.00 10.03 -6.96
C PRO A 108 2.16 8.90 -6.34
N ARG A 109 1.03 9.21 -5.70
CA ARG A 109 0.20 8.22 -5.00
C ARG A 109 -1.12 8.05 -5.71
N ALA A 110 -1.63 6.81 -5.71
CA ALA A 110 -2.95 6.50 -6.22
C ALA A 110 -3.59 5.36 -5.44
N LYS A 111 -4.86 5.54 -5.07
CA LYS A 111 -5.71 4.51 -4.49
C LYS A 111 -6.81 4.15 -5.48
N TYR A 112 -6.88 2.86 -5.81
CA TYR A 112 -7.94 2.27 -6.63
C TYR A 112 -9.01 1.72 -5.69
N ILE A 113 -10.26 2.12 -5.93
CA ILE A 113 -11.44 1.71 -5.16
C ILE A 113 -12.38 0.98 -6.12
N SER A 114 -12.64 -0.29 -5.81
CA SER A 114 -13.52 -1.15 -6.59
C SER A 114 -15.00 -0.93 -6.25
N TYR A 115 -15.89 -1.33 -7.16
CA TYR A 115 -17.33 -1.36 -6.90
C TYR A 115 -17.69 -2.17 -5.64
N ARG A 116 -16.94 -3.24 -5.35
CA ARG A 116 -17.14 -4.08 -4.16
C ARG A 116 -16.83 -3.36 -2.85
N GLU A 117 -15.89 -2.41 -2.86
CA GLU A 117 -15.56 -1.60 -1.68
C GLU A 117 -16.62 -0.52 -1.41
N LEU A 118 -17.34 -0.09 -2.44
CA LEU A 118 -18.37 0.95 -2.36
C LEU A 118 -19.74 0.43 -1.89
N VAL A 119 -19.92 -0.89 -1.81
CA VAL A 119 -21.21 -1.52 -1.53
C VAL A 119 -21.07 -2.53 -0.39
N THR A 120 -22.06 -2.56 0.52
CA THR A 120 -22.13 -3.55 1.61
C THR A 120 -22.57 -4.91 1.06
N LYS A 121 -22.47 -5.97 1.86
CA LYS A 121 -22.98 -7.30 1.45
C LYS A 121 -24.49 -7.29 1.21
N GLU A 122 -25.21 -6.39 1.87
CA GLU A 122 -26.65 -6.18 1.79
C GLU A 122 -27.05 -5.19 0.69
N GLY A 123 -26.10 -4.71 -0.13
CA GLY A 123 -26.38 -3.76 -1.21
C GLY A 123 -26.43 -2.28 -0.77
N GLY A 124 -26.13 -1.97 0.49
CA GLY A 124 -26.05 -0.60 0.99
C GLY A 124 -24.84 0.15 0.40
N PHE A 125 -24.99 1.44 0.10
CA PHE A 125 -23.86 2.25 -0.35
C PHE A 125 -23.00 2.67 0.84
N ARG A 126 -21.69 2.41 0.76
CA ARG A 126 -20.68 2.76 1.78
C ARG A 126 -19.53 3.58 1.19
N GLY A 127 -19.83 4.39 0.17
CA GLY A 127 -18.81 5.17 -0.52
C GLY A 127 -18.13 6.22 0.35
N GLU A 128 -18.80 6.76 1.37
CA GLU A 128 -18.20 7.73 2.29
C GLU A 128 -17.02 7.14 3.07
N GLU A 129 -17.21 5.95 3.65
CA GLU A 129 -16.15 5.22 4.35
C GLU A 129 -14.96 4.94 3.42
N ALA A 130 -15.25 4.41 2.23
CA ALA A 130 -14.23 4.05 1.25
C ALA A 130 -13.46 5.27 0.70
N VAL A 131 -14.16 6.36 0.38
CA VAL A 131 -13.56 7.61 -0.12
C VAL A 131 -12.73 8.27 0.98
N THR A 132 -13.25 8.37 2.20
CA THR A 132 -12.52 8.95 3.35
C THR A 132 -11.24 8.17 3.62
N ALA A 133 -11.32 6.84 3.69
CA ALA A 133 -10.14 5.99 3.90
C ALA A 133 -9.11 6.17 2.76
N GLY A 134 -9.57 6.22 1.51
CA GLY A 134 -8.71 6.44 0.36
C GLY A 134 -8.07 7.83 0.34
N LEU A 135 -8.81 8.86 0.76
CA LEU A 135 -8.30 10.23 0.91
C LEU A 135 -7.16 10.29 1.91
N ILE A 136 -7.33 9.70 3.09
CA ILE A 136 -6.28 9.60 4.10
C ILE A 136 -5.05 8.91 3.49
N GLU A 137 -5.22 7.77 2.84
CA GLU A 137 -4.12 6.98 2.26
C GLU A 137 -3.29 7.75 1.22
N VAL A 138 -3.94 8.52 0.34
CA VAL A 138 -3.22 9.27 -0.72
C VAL A 138 -2.66 10.60 -0.24
N THR A 139 -3.19 11.17 0.85
CA THR A 139 -2.72 12.46 1.39
C THR A 139 -1.69 12.31 2.52
N GLU A 140 -1.67 11.17 3.22
CA GLU A 140 -0.79 10.89 4.37
C GLU A 140 0.69 11.04 4.04
N ASP A 141 1.40 11.93 4.73
CA ASP A 141 2.81 12.20 4.47
C ASP A 141 3.71 11.01 4.74
N LYS A 142 3.42 10.26 5.81
CA LYS A 142 4.32 9.22 6.32
C LYS A 142 3.95 7.86 5.76
N ALA A 143 4.82 7.30 4.93
CA ALA A 143 4.66 5.94 4.42
C ALA A 143 4.82 4.91 5.56
N ALA A 144 3.96 3.89 5.56
CA ALA A 144 4.10 2.75 6.47
C ALA A 144 5.21 1.82 5.97
N ILE A 145 6.08 1.33 6.87
CA ILE A 145 7.24 0.53 6.43
C ILE A 145 6.90 -0.97 6.49
N CYS A 146 6.89 -1.61 5.34
CA CYS A 146 6.79 -3.06 5.17
C CYS A 146 8.20 -3.65 5.03
N TYR A 147 8.62 -4.43 6.02
CA TYR A 147 9.89 -5.15 5.97
C TYR A 147 9.67 -6.54 5.39
N VAL A 148 10.30 -6.86 4.29
CA VAL A 148 10.25 -8.20 3.70
C VAL A 148 11.49 -8.96 4.12
N THR A 149 11.30 -10.17 4.65
CA THR A 149 12.42 -10.99 5.07
C THR A 149 13.29 -11.41 3.89
N MET A 150 14.57 -11.65 4.19
CA MET A 150 15.54 -12.19 3.25
C MET A 150 16.49 -13.16 3.94
N GLY A 151 17.10 -14.05 3.16
CA GLY A 151 18.11 -15.01 3.64
C GLY A 151 17.65 -16.46 3.63
N HIS A 152 16.37 -16.72 3.38
CA HIS A 152 15.79 -18.07 3.45
C HIS A 152 15.29 -18.59 2.10
N GLY A 153 15.86 -18.09 1.00
CA GLY A 153 15.44 -18.39 -0.38
C GLY A 153 14.04 -17.87 -0.71
N GLU A 154 13.71 -16.72 -0.13
CA GLU A 154 12.44 -16.01 -0.30
C GLU A 154 12.37 -15.31 -1.66
N LEU A 155 11.14 -15.01 -2.09
CA LEU A 155 10.90 -14.32 -3.35
C LEU A 155 11.54 -12.92 -3.33
N GLY A 156 12.19 -12.56 -4.43
CA GLY A 156 12.88 -11.27 -4.55
C GLY A 156 11.88 -10.13 -4.70
N ILE A 157 11.99 -9.11 -3.84
CA ILE A 157 11.14 -7.92 -3.85
C ILE A 157 11.30 -7.11 -5.14
N GLU A 158 12.55 -6.99 -5.61
CA GLU A 158 12.93 -6.21 -6.80
C GLU A 158 13.11 -7.09 -8.04
N ASP A 159 12.95 -8.41 -7.90
CA ASP A 159 13.05 -9.32 -9.04
C ASP A 159 11.84 -9.12 -9.97
N ALA A 160 12.12 -8.91 -11.25
CA ALA A 160 11.11 -8.76 -12.30
C ALA A 160 10.73 -10.10 -12.95
N LEU A 161 11.37 -11.20 -12.54
CA LEU A 161 11.14 -12.53 -13.12
C LEU A 161 9.72 -13.03 -12.80
N PRO A 162 8.93 -13.48 -13.77
CA PRO A 162 7.54 -13.91 -13.55
C PRO A 162 7.36 -15.01 -12.48
N GLU A 163 8.36 -15.86 -12.32
CA GLU A 163 8.30 -17.04 -11.43
C GLU A 163 8.74 -16.77 -10.00
N ARG A 164 9.57 -15.74 -9.78
CA ARG A 164 10.19 -15.45 -8.47
C ARG A 164 10.09 -13.99 -8.02
N GLY A 165 9.56 -13.13 -8.87
CA GLY A 165 9.52 -11.69 -8.69
C GLY A 165 8.26 -11.21 -7.99
N MET A 166 8.43 -10.42 -6.93
CA MET A 166 7.35 -9.73 -6.25
C MET A 166 7.19 -8.28 -6.70
N SER A 167 7.75 -7.89 -7.85
CA SER A 167 7.69 -6.52 -8.35
C SER A 167 6.25 -5.96 -8.46
N LEU A 168 5.25 -6.80 -8.80
CA LEU A 168 3.85 -6.39 -8.80
C LEU A 168 3.35 -6.10 -7.36
N LEU A 169 3.63 -6.99 -6.41
CA LEU A 169 3.25 -6.80 -5.01
C LEU A 169 3.96 -5.57 -4.40
N SER A 170 5.26 -5.40 -4.66
CA SER A 170 6.04 -4.24 -4.23
C SER A 170 5.44 -2.94 -4.77
N ARG A 171 5.09 -2.89 -6.06
CA ARG A 171 4.39 -1.75 -6.67
C ARG A 171 3.04 -1.49 -6.02
N GLN A 172 2.24 -2.53 -5.78
CA GLN A 172 0.93 -2.38 -5.13
C GLN A 172 1.06 -1.88 -3.69
N LEU A 173 2.07 -2.34 -2.94
CA LEU A 173 2.37 -1.81 -1.60
C LEU A 173 2.78 -0.34 -1.67
N ARG A 174 3.68 0.04 -2.57
CA ARG A 174 4.10 1.44 -2.77
C ARG A 174 2.94 2.35 -3.16
N ASN A 175 2.04 1.88 -4.03
CA ASN A 175 0.81 2.60 -4.38
C ASN A 175 -0.07 2.89 -3.17
N ARG A 176 -0.09 1.97 -2.20
CA ARG A 176 -0.79 2.10 -0.91
C ARG A 176 0.00 2.86 0.16
N ASN A 177 0.97 3.68 -0.26
CA ASN A 177 1.83 4.46 0.63
C ASN A 177 2.65 3.59 1.60
N PHE A 178 3.07 2.39 1.18
CA PHE A 178 4.08 1.63 1.90
C PHE A 178 5.48 1.87 1.35
N GLU A 179 6.44 2.01 2.25
CA GLU A 179 7.85 1.84 1.95
C GLU A 179 8.20 0.37 2.11
N VAL A 180 8.78 -0.25 1.08
CA VAL A 180 9.18 -1.66 1.14
C VAL A 180 10.69 -1.73 1.36
N ARG A 181 11.10 -2.36 2.47
CA ARG A 181 12.51 -2.54 2.86
C ARG A 181 12.83 -4.01 3.05
N GLN A 182 14.09 -4.38 2.86
CA GLN A 182 14.57 -5.73 3.19
C GLN A 182 14.89 -5.87 4.67
N LEU A 183 14.67 -7.07 5.21
CA LEU A 183 14.95 -7.43 6.60
C LEU A 183 15.70 -8.76 6.66
N ASN A 184 17.00 -8.68 6.93
CA ASN A 184 17.78 -9.86 7.26
C ASN A 184 17.73 -10.10 8.77
N LEU A 185 16.94 -11.08 9.20
CA LEU A 185 16.76 -11.41 10.62
C LEU A 185 18.02 -11.98 11.28
N ALA A 186 18.99 -12.45 10.50
CA ALA A 186 20.25 -12.97 11.02
C ALA A 186 21.21 -11.87 11.46
N THR A 187 21.11 -10.66 10.88
CA THR A 187 22.03 -9.55 11.14
C THR A 187 21.49 -8.53 12.13
N VAL A 188 20.18 -8.49 12.38
CA VAL A 188 19.56 -7.57 13.32
C VAL A 188 19.32 -8.22 14.69
N ALA A 189 19.40 -7.41 15.74
CA ALA A 189 19.07 -7.88 17.10
C ALA A 189 17.56 -8.09 17.28
N GLU A 190 16.75 -7.21 16.72
CA GLU A 190 15.29 -7.22 16.77
C GLU A 190 14.69 -6.74 15.43
N VAL A 191 13.40 -7.02 15.20
CA VAL A 191 12.66 -6.40 14.09
C VAL A 191 12.64 -4.88 14.31
N PRO A 192 12.96 -4.05 13.30
CA PRO A 192 13.01 -2.59 13.45
C PRO A 192 11.78 -1.98 14.13
N ARG A 193 12.00 -0.91 14.91
CA ARG A 193 10.92 -0.26 15.68
C ARG A 193 9.89 0.44 14.82
N ASP A 194 10.29 0.87 13.63
CA ASP A 194 9.48 1.55 12.62
C ASP A 194 8.71 0.57 11.70
N ALA A 195 8.85 -0.75 11.90
CA ALA A 195 8.13 -1.76 11.13
C ALA A 195 6.61 -1.68 11.38
N ALA A 196 5.86 -1.33 10.34
CA ALA A 196 4.40 -1.39 10.35
C ALA A 196 3.91 -2.83 10.07
N MET A 197 4.66 -3.59 9.29
CA MET A 197 4.45 -5.01 9.07
C MET A 197 5.74 -5.73 8.64
N VAL A 198 5.77 -7.05 8.81
CA VAL A 198 6.79 -7.93 8.24
C VAL A 198 6.13 -8.87 7.22
N LEU A 199 6.70 -8.97 6.02
CA LEU A 199 6.28 -9.90 4.97
C LEU A 199 7.29 -11.05 4.85
N ILE A 200 6.82 -12.28 4.99
CA ILE A 200 7.61 -13.50 4.79
C ILE A 200 7.14 -14.15 3.51
N ALA A 201 7.97 -14.09 2.47
CA ALA A 201 7.56 -14.43 1.10
C ALA A 201 8.18 -15.74 0.61
N GLY A 202 7.51 -16.87 0.84
CA GLY A 202 7.90 -18.17 0.30
C GLY A 202 9.25 -18.68 0.80
N PRO A 203 9.54 -18.72 2.11
CA PRO A 203 10.81 -19.22 2.61
C PRO A 203 10.97 -20.70 2.24
N THR A 204 12.11 -21.03 1.63
CA THR A 204 12.47 -22.40 1.23
C THR A 204 13.30 -23.12 2.29
N THR A 205 13.91 -22.36 3.21
CA THR A 205 14.67 -22.90 4.35
C THR A 205 14.07 -22.41 5.68
N PRO A 206 14.18 -23.20 6.76
CA PRO A 206 13.62 -22.81 8.05
C PRO A 206 14.45 -21.70 8.71
N PHE A 207 13.76 -20.76 9.37
CA PHE A 207 14.38 -19.80 10.27
C PHE A 207 15.02 -20.51 11.47
N SER A 208 16.16 -19.99 11.93
CA SER A 208 16.84 -20.42 13.15
C SER A 208 16.00 -20.14 14.41
N ALA A 209 16.37 -20.76 15.54
CA ALA A 209 15.71 -20.51 16.81
C ALA A 209 15.76 -19.02 17.23
N SER A 210 16.88 -18.34 16.94
CA SER A 210 17.08 -16.93 17.25
C SER A 210 16.19 -16.01 16.43
N GLU A 211 16.08 -16.24 15.12
CA GLU A 211 15.22 -15.47 14.22
C GLU A 211 13.74 -15.66 14.56
N ASN A 212 13.35 -16.89 14.87
CA ASN A 212 11.99 -17.19 15.34
C ASN A 212 11.67 -16.47 16.65
N ALA A 213 12.63 -16.34 17.58
CA ALA A 213 12.42 -15.57 18.81
C ALA A 213 12.19 -14.08 18.50
N ARG A 214 12.97 -13.49 17.59
CA ARG A 214 12.79 -12.09 17.16
C ARG A 214 11.41 -11.85 16.53
N LEU A 215 10.95 -12.74 15.66
CA LEU A 215 9.61 -12.67 15.06
C LEU A 215 8.50 -12.84 16.10
N LYS A 216 8.68 -13.75 17.07
CA LYS A 216 7.73 -13.94 18.18
C LYS A 216 7.62 -12.70 19.05
N ASN A 217 8.73 -12.09 19.43
CA ASN A 217 8.71 -10.87 20.24
C ASN A 217 8.02 -9.72 19.48
N TYR A 218 8.31 -9.57 18.19
CA TYR A 218 7.60 -8.61 17.34
C TYR A 218 6.08 -8.87 17.30
N LEU A 219 5.64 -10.12 17.11
CA LEU A 219 4.23 -10.48 17.06
C LEU A 219 3.52 -10.30 18.42
N TYR A 220 4.07 -10.89 19.48
CA TYR A 220 3.37 -11.04 20.76
C TYR A 220 3.61 -9.86 21.70
N GLU A 221 4.83 -9.35 21.79
CA GLU A 221 5.16 -8.28 22.75
C GLU A 221 4.89 -6.90 22.17
N ARG A 222 5.04 -6.74 20.84
CA ARG A 222 4.84 -5.46 20.16
C ARG A 222 3.54 -5.36 19.38
N ASN A 223 2.68 -6.39 19.46
CA ASN A 223 1.44 -6.49 18.66
C ASN A 223 1.68 -6.24 17.16
N GLY A 224 2.83 -6.72 16.67
CA GLY A 224 3.29 -6.54 15.32
C GLY A 224 2.43 -7.33 14.32
N ARG A 225 2.48 -6.92 13.07
CA ARG A 225 1.75 -7.57 11.96
C ARG A 225 2.72 -8.36 11.11
N VAL A 226 2.43 -9.64 10.88
CA VAL A 226 3.18 -10.49 9.94
C VAL A 226 2.23 -11.04 8.88
N LEU A 227 2.62 -10.90 7.62
CA LEU A 227 2.00 -11.61 6.50
C LEU A 227 2.97 -12.70 6.04
N ALA A 228 2.56 -13.96 6.08
CA ALA A 228 3.38 -15.08 5.65
C ALA A 228 2.75 -15.80 4.45
N MET A 229 3.49 -15.86 3.35
CA MET A 229 3.15 -16.60 2.14
C MET A 229 3.94 -17.90 2.17
N LEU A 230 3.31 -19.00 2.58
CA LEU A 230 3.99 -20.29 2.77
C LEU A 230 3.57 -21.26 1.65
N ASP A 231 4.55 -21.89 1.00
CA ASP A 231 4.28 -22.93 0.01
C ASP A 231 3.81 -24.22 0.73
N PRO A 232 2.63 -24.77 0.40
CA PRO A 232 2.16 -26.03 0.98
C PRO A 232 3.10 -27.22 0.72
N VAL A 233 3.91 -27.24 -0.33
CA VAL A 233 4.77 -28.39 -0.66
C VAL A 233 6.06 -28.41 0.19
N GLY A 234 6.61 -27.25 0.56
CA GLY A 234 7.68 -27.12 1.56
C GLY A 234 7.20 -27.32 3.00
N SER A 235 5.90 -27.16 3.24
CA SER A 235 5.27 -27.33 4.56
C SER A 235 5.22 -28.79 5.02
N MET A 236 5.46 -29.79 4.17
CA MET A 236 5.37 -31.20 4.60
C MET A 236 6.58 -31.65 5.44
N ALA A 237 7.74 -30.99 5.29
CA ALA A 237 8.87 -31.14 6.22
C ALA A 237 8.67 -30.29 7.49
N LEU A 238 8.04 -29.12 7.36
CA LEU A 238 7.73 -28.23 8.49
C LEU A 238 6.56 -28.73 9.34
N SER A 239 5.67 -29.58 8.82
CA SER A 239 4.48 -30.12 9.51
C SER A 239 4.67 -31.54 10.07
N ARG A 240 5.52 -32.37 9.45
CA ARG A 240 5.80 -33.73 9.96
C ARG A 240 6.57 -33.74 11.28
N ARG A 241 7.35 -32.70 11.58
CA ARG A 241 8.00 -32.54 12.89
C ARG A 241 7.09 -31.95 13.98
N TRP A 242 5.81 -31.70 13.67
CA TRP A 242 4.81 -31.23 14.64
C TRP A 242 3.83 -32.33 15.09
N ARG A 243 3.86 -33.52 14.47
CA ARG A 243 2.85 -34.57 14.71
C ARG A 243 3.33 -35.79 15.50
N THR A 244 4.60 -35.91 15.82
CA THR A 244 5.12 -37.01 16.67
C THR A 244 6.23 -36.50 17.59
N GLY A 245 5.93 -36.38 18.88
CA GLY A 245 6.94 -36.03 19.89
C GLY A 245 6.35 -35.45 21.15
N ARG A 246 5.69 -36.30 21.95
CA ARG A 246 5.38 -36.02 23.35
C ARG A 246 6.71 -35.92 24.12
N SER A 247 7.29 -34.73 24.25
CA SER A 247 8.12 -34.36 25.41
C SER A 247 8.34 -32.83 25.52
N SER A 248 7.79 -32.29 26.61
CA SER A 248 8.20 -31.14 27.41
C SER A 248 9.25 -30.16 26.85
N ARG A 249 8.86 -29.23 25.96
CA ARG A 249 9.45 -27.88 25.81
C ARG A 249 8.37 -26.91 25.26
N PRO A 250 8.34 -25.62 25.65
CA PRO A 250 7.23 -24.75 25.30
C PRO A 250 7.33 -24.31 23.84
N THR A 251 6.61 -25.00 22.95
CA THR A 251 6.32 -24.55 21.59
C THR A 251 4.93 -23.90 21.57
N LEU A 252 4.89 -22.66 21.06
CA LEU A 252 3.67 -21.88 20.90
C LEU A 252 2.63 -22.64 20.06
N ASN A 253 1.47 -22.88 20.68
CA ASN A 253 0.32 -23.53 20.06
C ASN A 253 -0.52 -22.49 19.30
N PHE A 254 -0.48 -22.53 17.97
CA PHE A 254 -1.19 -21.57 17.10
C PHE A 254 -2.70 -21.85 16.94
N LYS A 255 -3.25 -22.92 17.55
CA LYS A 255 -4.70 -23.20 17.51
C LYS A 255 -5.54 -22.23 18.34
N SER A 256 -4.95 -21.43 19.22
CA SER A 256 -5.68 -20.40 19.97
C SER A 256 -5.94 -19.11 19.17
N LEU A 257 -5.30 -18.93 18.01
CA LEU A 257 -5.40 -17.70 17.20
C LEU A 257 -6.53 -17.69 16.16
N THR A 258 -7.30 -18.77 16.01
CA THR A 258 -8.40 -18.86 15.04
C THR A 258 -9.80 -19.04 15.64
N ARG A 259 -9.97 -18.96 16.96
CA ARG A 259 -11.30 -19.01 17.61
C ARG A 259 -11.69 -17.68 18.24
N ARG A 260 -12.00 -16.66 17.42
CA ARG A 260 -12.99 -15.63 17.77
C ARG A 260 -13.47 -14.86 16.53
N ALA A 261 -14.20 -15.55 15.66
CA ALA A 261 -15.09 -14.91 14.69
C ALA A 261 -16.16 -15.92 14.24
N ALA A 262 -17.12 -16.23 15.11
CA ALA A 262 -18.48 -16.68 14.79
C ALA A 262 -19.19 -17.16 16.07
N ARG A 263 -20.08 -16.33 16.61
CA ARG A 263 -21.24 -16.80 17.38
C ARG A 263 -22.47 -16.40 16.56
N PRO A 264 -23.29 -17.35 16.07
CA PRO A 264 -24.62 -17.02 15.61
C PRO A 264 -25.53 -16.86 16.84
N THR A 265 -26.16 -15.70 16.99
CA THR A 265 -27.33 -15.53 17.84
C THR A 265 -28.54 -16.09 17.10
N ALA A 266 -29.01 -17.25 17.53
CA ALA A 266 -30.36 -17.71 17.24
C ALA A 266 -30.98 -18.12 18.58
N THR A 267 -32.02 -17.39 18.99
CA THR A 267 -32.93 -17.78 20.06
C THR A 267 -34.30 -17.25 19.68
N SER A 268 -35.25 -18.17 19.47
CA SER A 268 -36.66 -18.05 19.84
C SER A 268 -37.45 -19.21 19.21
N PRO A 269 -38.53 -19.65 19.85
CA PRO A 269 -38.66 -20.14 21.23
C PRO A 269 -38.45 -21.66 21.32
#